data_AF-A0A7W0GSD7-F1
#
_entry.id   AF-A0A7W0GSD7-F1
#
_cell.length_a   1.000
_cell.length_b   1.000
_cell.length_c   1.000
_cell.angle_alpha   90.00
_cell.angle_beta   90.00
_cell.angle_gamma   90.00
#
_symmetry.space_group_name_H-M   'P 1'
#
loop_
_entity.id
_entity.type
_entity.pdbx_description
1 polymer ?
#
loop_
_entity_poly.entity_id
_entity_poly.type
_entity_poly.pdbx_seq_one_letter_code
_entity_poly.pdbx_strand_id
1 'polypeptide(L)'
;LTDFGLAKSFQQSGMSGVTMAGESAGTIAYMPPEQIRNFRDVRPQSDIYAVGMTAYSLLTGEIALNLAQKSSMAETIKAIFEQPTIPLRQRAPHVPPSVCEIIDRALNKDPTQRWQSAGSMRTALMHA
;
A
#
# COMPACT_ATOMS: atom_id res chain seq x y z
N LEU A 1 -7.32 14.33 4.33
CA LEU A 1 -7.62 13.07 5.04
C LEU A 1 -9.06 13.13 5.47
N THR A 2 -9.91 12.35 4.81
CA THR A 2 -11.32 12.19 5.17
C THR A 2 -11.54 10.69 5.39
N ASP A 3 -12.50 10.32 6.24
CA ASP A 3 -12.90 8.94 6.53
C ASP A 3 -12.14 8.16 7.63
N PHE A 4 -12.06 8.75 8.83
CA PHE A 4 -11.59 8.04 10.04
C PHE A 4 -12.58 6.97 10.55
N GLY A 5 -13.78 6.85 9.94
CA GLY A 5 -14.82 5.92 10.36
C GLY A 5 -14.46 4.46 10.09
N LEU A 6 -13.75 4.20 8.99
CA LEU A 6 -13.25 2.87 8.63
C LEU A 6 -12.24 2.35 9.66
N ALA A 7 -11.33 3.21 10.14
CA ALA A 7 -10.32 2.82 11.13
C ALA A 7 -10.92 2.21 12.40
N LYS A 8 -12.08 2.72 12.85
CA LYS A 8 -12.77 2.24 14.05
C LYS A 8 -13.64 1.01 13.80
N SER A 9 -14.34 0.97 12.66
CA SER A 9 -15.21 -0.16 12.30
C SER A 9 -14.43 -1.45 12.08
N PHE A 10 -13.27 -1.40 11.41
CA PHE A 10 -12.47 -2.60 11.16
C PHE A 10 -11.82 -3.19 12.42
N GLN A 11 -11.50 -2.36 13.43
CA GLN A 11 -11.02 -2.86 14.73
C GLN A 11 -12.06 -3.73 15.45
N GLN A 12 -13.35 -3.49 15.19
CA GLN A 12 -14.45 -4.10 15.91
C GLN A 12 -14.99 -5.38 15.23
N SER A 13 -14.86 -5.50 13.91
CA SER A 13 -15.46 -6.61 13.13
C SER A 13 -14.48 -7.49 12.35
N GLY A 14 -13.18 -7.15 12.27
CA GLY A 14 -12.21 -7.91 11.46
C GLY A 14 -12.59 -7.98 9.97
N MET A 15 -11.98 -8.90 9.20
CA MET A 15 -12.37 -9.11 7.79
C MET A 15 -13.78 -9.71 7.60
N SER A 16 -14.45 -10.12 8.68
CA SER A 16 -15.76 -10.79 8.62
C SER A 16 -16.90 -9.88 8.13
N GLY A 17 -16.73 -8.56 8.14
CA GLY A 17 -17.68 -7.59 7.56
C GLY A 17 -17.47 -7.29 6.07
N VAL A 18 -16.47 -7.90 5.44
CA VAL A 18 -16.01 -7.57 4.07
C VAL A 18 -16.59 -8.58 3.08
N THR A 19 -17.92 -8.66 3.00
CA THR A 19 -18.64 -9.59 2.11
C THR A 19 -19.22 -8.89 0.88
N MET A 20 -18.39 -8.13 0.15
CA MET A 20 -18.67 -7.75 -1.24
C MET A 20 -17.41 -7.94 -2.08
N ALA A 21 -17.34 -9.10 -2.75
CA ALA A 21 -16.26 -9.48 -3.64
C ALA A 21 -16.25 -8.59 -4.89
N GLY A 22 -15.38 -7.57 -4.91
CA GLY A 22 -15.27 -6.60 -5.99
C GLY A 22 -14.60 -5.32 -5.51
N GLU A 23 -15.35 -4.44 -4.86
CA GLU A 23 -14.83 -3.19 -4.26
C GLU A 23 -13.84 -3.47 -3.12
N SER A 24 -14.07 -4.55 -2.37
CA SER A 24 -13.20 -4.94 -1.25
C SER A 24 -11.81 -5.37 -1.72
N ALA A 25 -11.71 -6.04 -2.88
CA ALA A 25 -10.41 -6.46 -3.42
C ALA A 25 -9.56 -5.24 -3.83
N GLY A 26 -10.20 -4.21 -4.38
CA GLY A 26 -9.55 -2.94 -4.71
C GLY A 26 -8.96 -2.24 -3.49
N THR A 27 -9.68 -2.23 -2.36
CA THR A 27 -9.19 -1.61 -1.12
C THR A 27 -8.08 -2.44 -0.45
N ILE A 28 -8.19 -3.78 -0.48
CA ILE A 28 -7.17 -4.69 0.08
C ILE A 28 -5.81 -4.50 -0.61
N ALA A 29 -5.78 -4.16 -1.90
CA ALA A 29 -4.53 -3.92 -2.64
C ALA A 29 -3.68 -2.76 -2.07
N TYR A 30 -4.26 -1.87 -1.26
CA TYR A 30 -3.56 -0.78 -0.58
C TYR A 30 -3.13 -1.12 0.86
N MET A 31 -3.58 -2.26 1.38
CA MET A 31 -3.25 -2.68 2.74
C MET A 31 -1.85 -3.30 2.80
N PRO A 32 -1.05 -2.96 3.81
CA PRO A 32 0.25 -3.58 3.98
C PRO A 32 0.14 -5.03 4.48
N PRO A 33 1.16 -5.88 4.22
CA PRO A 33 1.13 -7.29 4.59
C PRO A 33 0.83 -7.54 6.07
N GLU A 34 1.39 -6.74 6.98
CA GLU A 34 1.18 -6.92 8.42
C GLU A 34 -0.27 -6.71 8.85
N GLN A 35 -0.98 -5.75 8.23
CA GLN A 35 -2.38 -5.46 8.54
C GLN A 35 -3.33 -6.56 8.03
N ILE A 36 -2.97 -7.24 6.93
CA ILE A 36 -3.73 -8.38 6.42
C ILE A 36 -3.55 -9.61 7.32
N ARG A 37 -2.34 -9.83 7.87
CA ARG A 37 -2.11 -10.91 8.83
C ARG A 37 -2.90 -10.71 10.11
N ASN A 38 -2.87 -9.50 10.64
CA ASN A 38 -3.58 -9.13 11.85
C ASN A 38 -3.99 -7.67 11.77
N PHE A 39 -5.29 -7.44 11.65
CA PHE A 39 -5.84 -6.10 11.52
C PHE A 39 -5.50 -5.18 12.71
N ARG A 40 -5.13 -5.74 13.86
CA ARG A 40 -4.74 -4.97 15.04
C ARG A 40 -3.28 -4.52 15.02
N ASP A 41 -2.45 -5.03 14.12
CA ASP A 41 -1.02 -4.73 14.01
C ASP A 41 -0.73 -3.49 13.12
N VAL A 42 -1.65 -2.52 13.11
CA VAL A 42 -1.47 -1.24 12.42
C VAL A 42 -0.45 -0.39 13.17
N ARG A 43 0.55 0.11 12.45
CA ARG A 43 1.62 0.98 12.96
C ARG A 43 1.80 2.19 12.03
N PRO A 44 2.56 3.24 12.42
CA PRO A 44 2.84 4.35 11.51
C PRO A 44 3.43 3.92 10.15
N GLN A 45 4.18 2.81 10.11
CA GLN A 45 4.71 2.24 8.88
C GLN A 45 3.62 1.63 7.97
N SER A 46 2.46 1.29 8.51
CA SER A 46 1.29 0.81 7.75
C SER A 46 0.67 1.95 6.94
N ASP A 47 0.53 3.13 7.54
CA ASP A 47 0.07 4.34 6.84
C ASP A 47 1.06 4.77 5.75
N ILE A 48 2.37 4.65 6.02
CA ILE A 48 3.43 4.95 5.04
C ILE A 48 3.30 4.06 3.80
N TYR A 49 3.01 2.76 3.99
CA TYR A 49 2.77 1.85 2.87
C TYR A 49 1.52 2.24 2.08
N ALA A 50 0.40 2.50 2.77
CA ALA A 50 -0.85 2.88 2.12
C ALA A 50 -0.68 4.17 1.30
N VAL A 51 -0.04 5.20 1.88
CA VAL A 51 0.30 6.45 1.17
C VAL A 51 1.24 6.20 -0.01
N GLY A 52 2.23 5.32 0.16
CA GLY A 52 3.12 4.90 -0.92
C GLY A 52 2.36 4.26 -2.08
N MET A 53 1.41 3.36 -1.79
CA MET A 53 0.60 2.68 -2.82
C MET A 53 -0.35 3.67 -3.51
N THR A 54 -0.95 4.58 -2.75
CA THR A 54 -1.77 5.67 -3.32
C THR A 54 -0.93 6.56 -4.24
N ALA A 55 0.24 7.02 -3.80
CA ALA A 55 1.12 7.85 -4.63
C ALA A 55 1.57 7.11 -5.89
N TYR A 56 1.96 5.84 -5.77
CA TYR A 56 2.30 4.99 -6.91
C TYR A 56 1.14 4.90 -7.90
N SER A 57 -0.08 4.66 -7.41
CA SER A 57 -1.27 4.56 -8.25
C SER A 57 -1.62 5.87 -8.94
N LEU A 58 -1.47 7.01 -8.26
CA LEU A 58 -1.70 8.32 -8.88
C LEU A 58 -0.67 8.63 -9.99
N LEU A 59 0.58 8.18 -9.84
CA LEU A 59 1.64 8.44 -10.81
C LEU A 59 1.62 7.49 -12.01
N THR A 60 1.08 6.29 -11.85
CA THR A 60 1.11 5.24 -12.90
C THR A 60 -0.25 4.88 -13.46
N GLY A 61 -1.34 5.19 -12.75
CA GLY A 61 -2.67 4.64 -13.02
C GLY A 61 -2.85 3.18 -12.58
N GLU A 62 -1.83 2.55 -11.98
CA GLU A 62 -1.80 1.13 -11.60
C GLU A 62 -1.29 0.94 -10.16
N ILE A 63 -1.61 -0.17 -9.50
CA ILE A 63 -1.00 -0.52 -8.21
C ILE A 63 0.36 -1.17 -8.41
N ALA A 64 1.25 -1.13 -7.42
CA ALA A 64 2.61 -1.69 -7.49
C ALA A 64 2.69 -3.24 -7.54
N LEU A 65 1.55 -3.93 -7.68
CA LEU A 65 1.46 -5.39 -7.76
C LEU A 65 1.15 -5.83 -9.19
N ASN A 66 1.54 -7.06 -9.53
CA ASN A 66 1.19 -7.67 -10.80
C ASN A 66 -0.17 -8.39 -10.68
N LEU A 67 -1.25 -7.62 -10.81
CA LEU A 67 -2.62 -8.10 -10.73
C LEU A 67 -3.39 -7.74 -11.99
N ALA A 68 -4.27 -8.65 -12.43
CA ALA A 68 -5.19 -8.38 -13.53
C ALA A 68 -6.41 -7.59 -13.00
N GLN A 69 -7.11 -6.87 -13.86
CA GLN A 69 -8.28 -6.07 -13.49
C GLN A 69 -9.40 -6.86 -12.76
N LYS A 70 -9.45 -8.19 -12.94
CA LYS A 70 -10.43 -9.08 -12.31
C LYS A 70 -9.80 -10.11 -11.36
N SER A 71 -8.64 -9.79 -10.78
CA SER A 71 -8.04 -10.66 -9.78
C SER A 71 -8.96 -10.84 -8.56
N SER A 72 -9.06 -12.09 -8.11
CA SER A 72 -9.78 -12.46 -6.91
C SER A 72 -9.09 -11.90 -5.66
N MET A 73 -9.84 -11.85 -4.55
CA MET A 73 -9.29 -11.46 -3.24
C MET A 73 -8.13 -12.37 -2.83
N ALA A 74 -8.23 -13.68 -3.08
CA ALA A 74 -7.17 -14.64 -2.76
C ALA A 74 -5.89 -14.38 -3.56
N GLU A 75 -6.01 -14.08 -4.87
CA GLU A 75 -4.86 -13.71 -5.70
C GLU A 75 -4.22 -12.39 -5.24
N THR A 76 -5.05 -11.42 -4.84
CA THR A 76 -4.57 -10.13 -4.32
C THR A 76 -3.78 -10.32 -3.02
N ILE A 77 -4.33 -11.07 -2.06
CA ILE A 77 -3.65 -11.40 -0.80
C ILE A 77 -2.33 -12.13 -1.09
N LYS A 78 -2.35 -13.13 -1.99
CA LYS A 78 -1.16 -13.85 -2.41
C LYS A 78 -0.09 -12.90 -2.98
N ALA A 79 -0.47 -11.99 -3.87
CA ALA A 79 0.46 -11.01 -4.44
C ALA A 79 1.09 -10.12 -3.35
N ILE A 80 0.28 -9.62 -2.42
CA ILE A 80 0.75 -8.78 -1.31
C ILE A 80 1.81 -9.49 -0.47
N PHE A 81 1.66 -10.79 -0.18
CA PHE A 81 2.66 -11.54 0.59
C PHE A 81 3.85 -12.04 -0.24
N GLU A 82 3.61 -12.56 -1.44
CA GLU A 82 4.61 -13.39 -2.13
C GLU A 82 5.30 -12.69 -3.31
N GLN A 83 4.63 -11.76 -4.01
CA GLN A 83 5.18 -11.17 -5.24
C GLN A 83 5.97 -9.88 -4.97
N PRO A 84 7.15 -9.67 -5.59
CA PRO A 84 7.84 -8.39 -5.46
C PRO A 84 6.97 -7.25 -6.01
N THR A 85 7.11 -6.06 -5.41
CA THR A 85 6.51 -4.85 -5.97
C THR A 85 7.22 -4.47 -7.26
N ILE A 86 6.47 -4.02 -8.25
CA ILE A 86 7.01 -3.51 -9.52
C ILE A 86 7.60 -2.12 -9.25
N PRO A 87 8.90 -1.88 -9.47
CA PRO A 87 9.53 -0.59 -9.21
C PRO A 87 8.85 0.55 -9.96
N LEU A 88 8.67 1.71 -9.32
CA LEU A 88 7.93 2.84 -9.90
C LEU A 88 8.51 3.28 -11.23
N ARG A 89 9.85 3.30 -11.34
CA ARG A 89 10.57 3.72 -12.55
C ARG A 89 10.23 2.87 -13.78
N GLN A 90 9.78 1.63 -13.60
CA GLN A 90 9.37 0.77 -14.72
C GLN A 90 8.02 1.19 -15.31
N ARG A 91 7.12 1.73 -14.49
CA ARG A 91 5.78 2.17 -14.93
C ARG A 91 5.66 3.67 -15.16
N ALA A 92 6.44 4.48 -14.45
CA ALA A 92 6.47 5.93 -14.57
C ALA A 92 7.90 6.43 -14.83
N PRO A 93 8.50 6.14 -16.01
CA PRO A 93 9.87 6.56 -16.34
C PRO A 93 10.05 8.09 -16.42
N HIS A 94 8.95 8.84 -16.47
CA HIS A 94 8.94 10.30 -16.45
C HIS A 94 9.11 10.90 -15.04
N VAL A 95 8.98 10.09 -13.98
CA VAL A 95 9.16 10.53 -12.60
C VAL A 95 10.66 10.56 -12.25
N PRO A 96 11.16 11.58 -11.54
CA PRO A 96 12.57 11.64 -11.14
C PRO A 96 13.02 10.39 -10.37
N PRO A 97 14.26 9.88 -10.60
CA PRO A 97 14.75 8.67 -9.93
C PRO A 97 14.71 8.72 -8.41
N SER A 98 15.04 9.87 -7.81
CA SER A 98 14.97 10.13 -6.38
C SER A 98 13.57 9.91 -5.80
N VAL A 99 12.54 10.42 -6.49
CA VAL A 99 11.13 10.24 -6.10
C VAL A 99 10.72 8.77 -6.22
N CYS A 100 11.20 8.06 -7.24
CA CYS A 100 10.95 6.62 -7.41
C CYS A 100 11.50 5.83 -6.23
N GLU A 101 12.75 6.06 -5.84
CA GLU A 101 13.38 5.38 -4.70
C GLU A 101 12.65 5.63 -3.39
N ILE A 102 12.16 6.85 -3.17
CA ILE A 102 11.41 7.21 -1.96
C ILE A 102 10.08 6.45 -1.88
N ILE A 103 9.34 6.37 -2.99
CA ILE A 103 8.05 5.67 -3.07
C ILE A 103 8.26 4.16 -3.00
N ASP A 104 9.22 3.61 -3.73
CA ASP A 104 9.55 2.18 -3.72
C ASP A 104 9.96 1.72 -2.30
N ARG A 105 10.69 2.56 -1.55
CA ARG A 105 11.01 2.28 -0.14
C ARG A 105 9.77 2.23 0.76
N ALA A 106 8.78 3.11 0.53
CA ALA A 106 7.54 3.08 1.30
C ALA A 106 6.75 1.78 1.08
N LEU A 107 6.92 1.15 -0.09
CA LEU A 107 6.25 -0.08 -0.51
C LEU A 107 6.98 -1.37 -0.10
N ASN A 108 8.07 -1.28 0.66
CA ASN A 108 8.75 -2.49 1.13
C ASN A 108 7.81 -3.36 1.97
N LYS A 109 7.81 -4.69 1.76
CA LYS A 109 6.94 -5.59 2.51
C LYS A 109 7.29 -5.67 3.98
N ASP A 110 8.58 -5.55 4.32
CA ASP A 110 9.04 -5.47 5.70
C ASP A 110 8.85 -4.03 6.22
N PRO A 111 7.99 -3.81 7.23
CA PRO A 111 7.77 -2.46 7.78
C PRO A 111 9.04 -1.85 8.38
N THR A 112 10.03 -2.65 8.79
CA THR A 112 11.30 -2.13 9.32
C THR A 112 12.20 -1.50 8.25
N GLN A 113 12.01 -1.90 6.99
CA GLN A 113 12.75 -1.36 5.83
C GLN A 113 12.10 -0.12 5.22
N ARG A 114 10.86 0.20 5.63
CA ARG A 114 10.15 1.41 5.23
C ARG A 114 10.70 2.65 5.93
N TRP A 115 10.11 3.80 5.62
CA TRP A 115 10.31 5.02 6.39
C TRP A 115 9.82 4.82 7.83
N GLN A 116 10.59 5.29 8.81
CA GLN A 116 10.23 5.16 10.23
C GLN A 116 9.13 6.15 10.64
N SER A 117 8.95 7.23 9.88
CA SER A 117 7.91 8.22 10.09
C SER A 117 7.50 8.91 8.79
N ALA A 118 6.25 9.36 8.70
CA ALA A 118 5.79 10.18 7.59
C ALA A 118 6.62 11.48 7.44
N GLY A 119 7.12 12.03 8.54
CA GLY A 119 8.01 13.20 8.52
C GLY A 119 9.34 12.93 7.82
N SER A 120 9.95 11.75 8.04
CA SER A 120 11.19 11.36 7.33
C SER A 120 10.96 11.19 5.83
N MET A 121 9.86 10.53 5.44
CA MET A 121 9.48 10.39 4.03
C MET A 121 9.24 11.75 3.37
N ARG A 122 8.48 12.64 4.04
CA ARG A 122 8.23 14.00 3.55
C ARG A 122 9.54 14.77 3.36
N THR A 123 10.46 14.70 4.33
CA THR A 123 11.74 15.39 4.24
C THR A 123 12.52 14.91 3.02
N ALA A 124 12.57 13.60 2.78
CA ALA A 124 13.20 13.06 1.58
C ALA A 124 12.54 13.59 0.29
N LEU A 125 11.20 13.64 0.22
CA LEU A 125 10.47 14.17 -0.95
C LEU A 125 10.76 15.66 -1.22
N MET A 126 10.97 16.47 -0.18
CA MET A 126 11.30 17.89 -0.33
C MET A 126 12.71 18.15 -0.87
N HIS A 127 13.57 17.13 -0.82
CA HIS A 127 14.97 17.18 -1.27
C HIS A 127 15.24 16.26 -2.47
N ALA A 128 14.19 15.71 -3.07
CA ALA A 128 14.25 14.78 -4.19
C ALA A 128 14.47 15.51 -5.53
#